data_AF-A0A3S9VJR0-F1
#
_entry.id   AF-A0A3S9VJR0-F1
#
_cell.length_a   1.000
_cell.length_b   1.000
_cell.length_c   1.000
_cell.angle_alpha   90.00
_cell.angle_beta   90.00
_cell.angle_gamma   90.00
#
_symmetry.space_group_name_H-M   'P 1'
#
loop_
_entity.id
_entity.type
_entity.pdbx_description
1 polymer ?
#
loop_
_entity_poly.entity_id
_entity_poly.type
_entity_poly.pdbx_seq_one_letter_code
_entity_poly.pdbx_strand_id
1 'polypeptide(L)'
;MASTEYNPVFDNLVQAPDDIEGFIAYGLYKQAKREWLLEHQAREGKSPSPSELRAFSRQWSPTTLQAFRETAESALSAYAQSVLEDQTPSIQRDALLHGRPLWKDVLIGVVSALSYSVILVIAAFLLKIFGNDFMDAVTAIRGKQ
;
A
#
# COMPACT_ATOMS: atom_id res chain seq x y z
N MET A 1 16.98 -30.83 35.38
CA MET A 1 16.75 -30.51 33.95
C MET A 1 15.40 -29.83 33.88
N ALA A 2 15.36 -28.51 33.67
CA ALA A 2 14.10 -27.79 33.52
C ALA A 2 13.46 -28.27 32.22
N SER A 3 12.40 -29.07 32.32
CA SER A 3 11.56 -29.43 31.18
C SER A 3 11.02 -28.13 30.60
N THR A 4 11.59 -27.70 29.47
CA THR A 4 11.09 -26.57 28.69
C THR A 4 9.61 -26.82 28.45
N GLU A 5 8.76 -26.13 29.21
CA GLU A 5 7.33 -26.31 29.18
C GLU A 5 6.86 -25.86 27.80
N TYR A 6 6.62 -26.84 26.91
CA TYR A 6 6.14 -26.62 25.56
C TYR A 6 4.86 -25.77 25.63
N ASN A 7 4.88 -24.61 24.98
CA ASN A 7 3.77 -23.66 25.03
C ASN A 7 2.89 -23.84 23.78
N PRO A 8 1.75 -24.55 23.88
CA PRO A 8 0.88 -24.81 22.73
C PRO A 8 0.31 -23.51 22.13
N VAL A 9 0.30 -22.40 22.87
CA VAL A 9 -0.20 -21.11 22.37
C VAL A 9 0.69 -20.54 21.26
N PHE A 10 1.99 -20.84 21.28
CA PHE A 10 2.91 -20.36 20.23
C PHE A 10 2.52 -20.96 18.87
N ASP A 11 2.36 -22.29 18.81
CA ASP A 11 2.03 -22.98 17.56
C ASP A 11 0.63 -22.64 17.02
N ASN A 12 -0.28 -22.16 17.88
CA ASN A 12 -1.59 -21.66 17.45
C ASN A 12 -1.54 -20.23 16.90
N LEU A 13 -0.56 -19.43 17.32
CA LEU A 13 -0.45 -18.02 16.92
C LEU A 13 0.55 -17.80 15.79
N VAL A 14 1.66 -18.56 15.74
CA VAL A 14 2.73 -18.43 14.74
C VAL A 14 2.64 -19.60 13.78
N GLN A 15 2.21 -19.33 12.55
CA GLN A 15 1.94 -20.37 11.55
C GLN A 15 3.14 -20.65 10.64
N ALA A 16 4.06 -19.69 10.52
CA ALA A 16 5.25 -19.79 9.68
C ALA A 16 6.45 -19.07 10.32
N PRO A 17 7.70 -19.43 9.92
CA PRO A 17 8.91 -18.78 10.43
C PRO A 17 9.01 -17.28 10.13
N ASP A 18 8.28 -16.80 9.13
CA ASP A 18 8.20 -15.41 8.66
C ASP A 18 6.85 -14.75 8.99
N ASP A 19 6.04 -15.36 9.85
CA ASP A 19 4.74 -14.84 10.28
C ASP A 19 4.88 -13.69 11.29
N ILE A 20 5.22 -12.50 10.79
CA ILE A 20 5.40 -11.27 11.59
C ILE A 20 4.14 -10.97 12.41
N GLU A 21 2.97 -11.09 11.80
CA GLU A 21 1.67 -10.90 12.48
C GLU A 21 1.53 -11.88 13.65
N GLY A 22 1.81 -13.16 13.43
CA GLY A 22 1.81 -14.20 14.48
C GLY A 22 2.79 -13.91 15.61
N PHE A 23 3.99 -13.40 15.31
CA PHE A 23 4.96 -13.02 16.34
C PHE A 23 4.48 -11.83 17.18
N ILE A 24 3.88 -10.82 16.56
CA ILE A 24 3.28 -9.69 17.27
C ILE A 24 2.12 -10.19 18.13
N ALA A 25 1.24 -11.03 17.59
CA ALA A 25 0.13 -11.64 18.33
C ALA A 25 0.61 -12.45 19.54
N TYR A 26 1.71 -13.20 19.39
CA TYR A 26 2.34 -13.91 20.51
C TYR A 26 2.92 -12.96 21.57
N GLY A 27 3.51 -11.84 21.14
CA GLY A 27 3.95 -10.76 22.03
C GLY A 27 2.81 -10.19 22.86
N LEU A 28 1.67 -9.89 22.22
CA LEU A 28 0.45 -9.42 22.88
C LEU A 28 -0.07 -10.43 23.90
N TYR A 29 -0.10 -11.73 23.55
CA TYR A 29 -0.44 -12.80 24.48
C TYR A 29 0.49 -12.81 25.71
N LYS A 30 1.80 -12.68 25.52
CA LYS A 30 2.77 -12.66 26.62
C LYS A 30 2.60 -11.44 27.52
N GLN A 31 2.24 -10.29 26.94
CA GLN A 31 1.91 -9.10 27.70
C GLN A 31 0.66 -9.33 28.56
N ALA A 32 -0.43 -9.84 27.98
CA ALA A 32 -1.65 -10.17 28.72
C ALA A 32 -1.40 -11.18 29.86
N LYS A 33 -0.56 -12.20 29.61
CA LYS A 33 -0.14 -13.14 30.66
C LYS A 33 0.62 -12.46 31.79
N ARG A 34 1.50 -11.50 31.48
CA ARG A 34 2.23 -10.74 32.50
C ARG A 34 1.29 -9.87 33.33
N GLU A 35 0.35 -9.18 32.69
CA GLU A 35 -0.65 -8.35 33.37
C GLU A 35 -1.48 -9.20 34.33
N TRP A 36 -1.99 -10.35 33.87
CA TRP A 36 -2.72 -11.29 34.72
C TRP A 36 -1.90 -11.79 35.91
N LEU A 37 -0.61 -12.09 35.70
CA LEU A 37 0.29 -12.53 36.79
C LEU A 37 0.46 -11.44 37.85
N LEU A 38 0.65 -10.19 37.42
CA LEU A 38 0.81 -9.05 38.33
C LEU A 38 -0.49 -8.77 39.10
N GLU A 39 -1.64 -8.80 38.43
CA GLU A 39 -2.94 -8.63 39.08
C GLU A 39 -3.24 -9.76 40.08
N HIS A 40 -2.92 -11.00 39.72
CA HIS A 40 -3.10 -12.13 40.62
C HIS A 40 -2.22 -11.99 41.87
N GLN A 41 -0.95 -11.62 41.70
CA GLN A 41 -0.04 -11.40 42.81
C GLN A 41 -0.49 -10.23 43.70
N ALA A 42 -1.00 -9.15 43.11
CA ALA A 42 -1.50 -8.00 43.85
C ALA A 42 -2.76 -8.34 44.67
N ARG A 43 -3.64 -9.21 44.15
CA ARG A 43 -4.88 -9.62 44.80
C ARG A 43 -4.68 -10.68 45.89
N GLU A 44 -3.87 -11.69 45.60
CA GLU A 44 -3.71 -12.88 46.46
C GLU A 44 -2.46 -12.82 47.35
N GLY A 45 -1.58 -11.84 47.14
CA GLY A 45 -0.31 -11.68 47.86
C GLY A 45 0.73 -12.77 47.55
N LYS A 46 0.46 -13.65 46.59
CA LYS A 46 1.29 -14.81 46.24
C LYS A 46 1.28 -15.05 44.73
N SER A 47 2.31 -15.72 44.23
CA SER A 47 2.33 -16.17 42.84
C SER A 47 1.26 -17.25 42.61
N PRO A 48 0.63 -17.27 41.42
CA PRO A 48 -0.40 -18.26 41.11
C PRO A 48 0.16 -19.68 41.17
N SER A 49 -0.64 -20.59 41.71
CA SER A 49 -0.36 -22.02 41.76
C SER A 49 -0.34 -22.63 40.36
N PRO A 50 0.30 -23.81 40.18
CA PRO A 50 0.25 -24.54 38.91
C PRO A 50 -1.17 -24.84 38.41
N SER A 51 -2.14 -25.04 39.31
CA SER A 51 -3.55 -25.21 38.97
C SER A 51 -4.17 -23.96 38.36
N GLU A 52 -3.85 -22.79 38.90
CA GLU A 52 -4.37 -21.50 38.43
C GLU A 52 -3.72 -21.12 37.09
N LEU A 53 -2.43 -21.41 36.91
CA LEU A 53 -1.75 -21.26 35.63
C LEU A 53 -2.36 -22.14 34.52
N ARG A 54 -2.77 -23.37 34.86
CA ARG A 54 -3.51 -24.23 33.93
C ARG A 54 -4.92 -23.71 33.65
N ALA A 55 -5.59 -23.13 34.64
CA ALA A 55 -6.90 -22.51 34.44
C ALA A 55 -6.80 -21.30 33.49
N PHE A 56 -5.81 -20.44 33.70
CA PHE A 56 -5.50 -19.33 32.80
C PHE A 56 -5.19 -19.82 31.38
N SER A 57 -4.39 -20.89 31.25
CA SER A 57 -4.05 -21.44 29.92
C SER A 57 -5.28 -21.98 29.18
N ARG A 58 -6.28 -22.50 29.90
CA ARG A 58 -7.56 -22.98 29.34
C ARG A 58 -8.55 -21.88 28.96
N GLN A 59 -8.35 -20.67 29.47
CA GLN A 59 -9.20 -19.52 29.12
C GLN A 59 -9.03 -19.11 27.65
N TRP A 60 -7.88 -19.42 27.06
CA TRP A 60 -7.56 -19.07 25.68
C TRP A 60 -8.22 -20.04 24.69
N SER A 61 -9.42 -19.66 24.24
CA SER A 61 -10.11 -20.31 23.13
C SER A 61 -9.51 -19.88 21.78
N PRO A 62 -9.74 -20.64 20.69
CA PRO A 62 -9.34 -20.23 19.35
C PRO A 62 -9.83 -18.81 18.99
N THR A 63 -11.03 -18.44 19.41
CA THR A 63 -11.60 -17.09 19.22
C THR A 63 -10.79 -16.01 19.91
N THR A 64 -10.36 -16.22 21.17
CA THR A 64 -9.51 -15.25 21.86
C THR A 64 -8.10 -15.16 21.28
N LEU A 65 -7.58 -16.26 20.73
CA LEU A 65 -6.28 -16.24 20.03
C LEU A 65 -6.39 -15.50 18.70
N GLN A 66 -7.51 -15.64 17.99
CA GLN A 66 -7.80 -14.88 16.78
C GLN A 66 -7.88 -13.37 17.05
N ALA A 67 -8.45 -12.95 18.18
CA ALA A 67 -8.48 -11.53 18.56
C ALA A 67 -7.07 -10.93 18.73
N PHE A 68 -6.08 -11.70 19.20
CA PHE A 68 -4.69 -11.23 19.24
C PHE A 68 -4.10 -11.07 17.84
N ARG A 69 -4.45 -11.94 16.89
CA ARG A 69 -4.04 -11.82 15.49
C ARG A 69 -4.66 -10.57 14.84
N GLU A 70 -5.95 -10.35 15.01
CA GLU A 70 -6.63 -9.15 14.52
C GLU A 70 -6.03 -7.85 15.10
N THR A 71 -5.68 -7.88 16.39
CA THR A 71 -5.00 -6.74 17.04
C THR A 71 -3.60 -6.51 16.46
N ALA A 72 -2.86 -7.59 16.20
CA ALA A 72 -1.53 -7.53 15.58
C ALA A 72 -1.59 -6.99 14.14
N GLU A 73 -2.56 -7.46 13.35
CA GLU A 73 -2.81 -6.98 11.98
C GLU A 73 -3.12 -5.47 11.97
N SER A 74 -4.00 -5.03 12.87
CA SER A 74 -4.35 -3.62 13.02
C SER A 74 -3.13 -2.77 13.41
N ALA A 75 -2.32 -3.22 14.38
CA ALA A 75 -1.11 -2.52 14.79
C ALA A 75 -0.07 -2.44 13.65
N LEU A 76 0.12 -3.53 12.90
CA LEU A 76 1.04 -3.58 11.77
C LEU A 76 0.57 -2.65 10.63
N SER A 77 -0.73 -2.65 10.34
CA SER A 77 -1.33 -1.77 9.34
C SER A 77 -1.19 -0.29 9.70
N ALA A 78 -1.44 0.06 10.97
CA ALA A 78 -1.24 1.41 11.48
C ALA A 78 0.23 1.85 11.36
N TYR A 79 1.17 0.96 11.69
CA TYR A 79 2.58 1.23 11.52
C TYR A 79 2.97 1.43 10.05
N ALA A 80 2.53 0.54 9.15
CA ALA A 80 2.79 0.68 7.72
C ALA A 80 2.24 1.99 7.16
N GLN A 81 1.03 2.39 7.56
CA GLN A 81 0.43 3.66 7.17
C GLN A 81 1.26 4.85 7.67
N SER A 82 1.73 4.83 8.92
CA SER A 82 2.58 5.89 9.46
C SER A 82 3.90 6.03 8.70
N VAL A 83 4.53 4.92 8.33
CA VAL A 83 5.76 4.91 7.52
C VAL A 83 5.50 5.48 6.13
N LEU A 84 4.37 5.14 5.50
CA LEU A 84 3.99 5.69 4.20
C LEU A 84 3.73 7.19 4.27
N GLU A 85 3.03 7.67 5.30
CA GLU A 85 2.77 9.10 5.51
C GLU A 85 4.07 9.88 5.69
N ASP A 86 5.01 9.36 6.49
CA ASP A 86 6.31 9.96 6.71
C ASP A 86 7.17 10.00 5.43
N GLN A 87 7.08 8.98 4.58
CA GLN A 87 7.85 8.87 3.32
C GLN A 87 7.14 9.51 2.12
N THR A 88 5.87 9.86 2.21
CA THR A 88 5.13 10.45 1.08
C THR A 88 5.80 11.72 0.52
N PRO A 89 6.30 12.67 1.34
CA PRO A 89 6.99 13.85 0.83
C PRO A 89 8.27 13.52 0.06
N SER A 90 9.05 12.54 0.51
CA SER A 90 10.29 12.13 -0.17
C SER A 90 9.98 11.45 -1.50
N ILE A 91 8.98 10.56 -1.53
CA ILE A 91 8.51 9.88 -2.75
C ILE A 91 8.01 10.90 -3.79
N GLN A 92 7.22 11.90 -3.37
CA GLN A 92 6.74 12.95 -4.27
C GLN A 92 7.91 13.79 -4.82
N ARG A 93 8.87 14.14 -3.97
CA ARG A 93 10.06 14.90 -4.38
C ARG A 93 10.90 14.11 -5.38
N ASP A 94 11.13 12.83 -5.13
CA ASP A 94 11.89 11.96 -6.04
C ASP A 94 11.17 11.78 -7.37
N ALA A 95 9.83 11.65 -7.36
CA ALA A 95 9.04 11.60 -8.58
C ALA A 95 9.12 12.89 -9.42
N LEU A 96 9.20 14.06 -8.78
CA LEU A 96 9.39 15.33 -9.48
C LEU A 96 10.82 15.51 -10.00
N LEU A 97 11.83 15.05 -9.28
CA LEU A 97 13.24 15.18 -9.67
C LEU A 97 13.64 14.17 -10.76
N HIS A 98 13.11 12.94 -10.71
CA HIS A 98 13.40 11.87 -11.66
C HIS A 98 12.33 11.72 -12.75
N GLY A 99 11.25 12.52 -12.69
CA GLY A 99 10.23 12.58 -13.72
C GLY A 99 10.77 13.08 -15.06
N ARG A 100 10.03 12.83 -16.15
CA ARG A 100 10.34 13.35 -17.49
C ARG A 100 10.62 14.86 -17.41
N PRO A 101 11.74 15.35 -17.97
CA PRO A 101 12.12 16.74 -17.79
C PRO A 101 11.14 17.65 -18.53
N LEU A 102 10.63 18.67 -17.83
CA LEU A 102 9.58 19.59 -18.32
C LEU A 102 9.91 20.23 -19.69
N TRP A 103 11.20 20.42 -20.01
CA TRP A 103 11.62 20.97 -21.30
C TRP A 103 11.23 20.08 -22.49
N LYS A 104 11.16 18.76 -22.32
CA LYS A 104 10.75 17.83 -23.39
C LYS A 104 9.27 18.02 -23.73
N ASP A 105 8.41 18.14 -22.72
CA ASP A 105 6.98 18.36 -22.92
C ASP A 105 6.72 19.74 -23.58
N VAL A 106 7.47 20.77 -23.17
CA VAL A 106 7.42 22.10 -23.81
C VAL A 106 7.87 22.04 -25.27
N LEU A 107 8.97 21.35 -25.58
CA LEU A 107 9.43 21.21 -26.97
C LEU A 107 8.44 20.48 -27.85
N ILE A 108 7.81 19.42 -27.36
CA ILE A 108 6.77 18.70 -28.10
C ILE A 108 5.60 19.64 -28.43
N GLY A 109 5.17 20.45 -27.46
CA GLY A 109 4.12 21.46 -27.68
C GLY A 109 4.50 22.49 -28.73
N VAL A 110 5.73 23.04 -28.65
CA VAL A 110 6.24 24.02 -29.62
C VAL A 110 6.33 23.42 -31.03
N VAL A 111 6.90 22.23 -31.17
CA VAL A 111 7.04 21.55 -32.46
C VAL A 111 5.66 21.22 -33.07
N SER A 112 4.70 20.81 -32.24
CA SER A 112 3.32 20.57 -32.68
C SER A 112 2.65 21.85 -33.19
N ALA A 113 2.78 22.96 -32.46
CA ALA A 113 2.23 24.24 -32.86
C ALA A 113 2.85 24.76 -34.17
N LEU A 114 4.18 24.67 -34.31
CA LEU A 114 4.88 25.05 -35.54
C LEU A 114 4.46 24.17 -36.73
N SER A 115 4.29 22.86 -36.50
CA SER A 115 3.84 21.93 -37.53
C SER A 115 2.44 22.32 -38.04
N TYR A 116 1.53 22.67 -37.14
CA TYR A 116 0.19 23.15 -37.50
C TYR A 116 0.26 24.43 -38.35
N SER A 117 1.10 25.39 -37.96
CA SER A 117 1.30 26.62 -38.74
C SER A 117 1.85 26.34 -40.14
N VAL A 118 2.83 25.44 -40.27
CA VAL A 118 3.40 25.04 -41.57
C VAL A 118 2.34 24.39 -42.46
N ILE A 119 1.51 23.50 -41.91
CA ILE A 119 0.41 22.86 -42.64
C ILE A 119 -0.58 23.90 -43.16
N LEU A 120 -0.96 24.89 -42.33
CA LEU A 120 -1.88 25.96 -42.75
C LEU A 120 -1.29 26.82 -43.86
N VAL A 121 0.00 27.16 -43.79
CA VAL A 121 0.68 27.94 -44.84
C VAL A 121 0.72 27.16 -46.16
N ILE A 122 1.04 25.86 -46.11
CA ILE A 122 1.02 25.00 -47.30
C ILE A 122 -0.40 24.91 -47.87
N ALA A 123 -1.41 24.69 -47.04
CA ALA A 123 -2.81 24.63 -47.48
C ALA A 123 -3.25 25.95 -48.13
N ALA A 124 -2.94 27.10 -47.53
CA ALA A 124 -3.23 28.41 -48.09
C ALA A 124 -2.51 28.64 -49.44
N PHE A 125 -1.27 28.17 -49.56
CA PHE A 125 -0.50 28.27 -50.80
C PHE A 125 -1.08 27.38 -51.91
N LEU A 126 -1.45 26.14 -51.58
CA LEU A 126 -2.15 25.24 -52.50
C LEU A 126 -3.49 25.82 -52.94
N LEU A 127 -4.30 26.37 -52.03
CA LEU A 127 -5.53 27.07 -52.37
C LEU A 127 -5.31 28.28 -53.27
N LYS A 128 -4.19 29.01 -53.10
CA LYS A 128 -3.87 30.15 -53.94
C LYS A 128 -3.44 29.74 -55.36
N ILE A 129 -2.65 28.68 -55.49
CA ILE A 129 -2.16 28.20 -56.79
C ILE A 129 -3.25 27.48 -57.57
N PHE A 130 -4.01 26.62 -56.87
CA PHE A 130 -5.00 25.74 -57.47
C PHE A 130 -6.44 26.24 -57.26
N GLY A 131 -6.66 27.49 -56.85
CA GLY A 131 -7.94 27.97 -56.33
C GLY A 131 -9.17 27.74 -57.20
N ASN A 132 -9.00 27.68 -58.54
CA ASN A 132 -10.08 27.30 -59.44
C ASN A 132 -10.23 25.76 -59.56
N ASP A 133 -9.14 25.04 -59.80
CA ASP A 133 -9.15 23.58 -60.00
C ASP A 133 -9.39 22.76 -58.71
N PHE A 134 -9.07 23.30 -57.54
CA PHE A 134 -9.26 22.64 -56.25
C PHE A 134 -10.74 22.55 -55.88
N MET A 135 -11.50 23.61 -56.11
CA MET A 135 -12.94 23.61 -55.90
C MET A 135 -13.63 22.64 -56.85
N ASP A 136 -13.15 22.54 -58.09
CA ASP A 136 -13.63 21.56 -59.08
C ASP A 136 -13.26 20.12 -58.68
N ALA A 137 -12.05 19.88 -58.17
CA ALA A 137 -11.63 18.56 -57.69
C ALA A 137 -12.38 18.11 -56.42
N VAL A 138 -12.61 19.00 -55.47
CA VAL A 138 -13.36 18.71 -54.23
C VAL A 138 -14.84 18.49 -54.52
N THR A 139 -15.44 19.29 -55.42
CA THR A 139 -16.83 19.08 -55.85
C THR A 139 -16.99 17.81 -56.69
N ALA A 140 -16.00 17.44 -57.51
CA ALA A 140 -16.01 16.17 -58.26
C ALA A 140 -15.92 14.94 -57.35
N ILE A 141 -15.20 15.02 -56.23
CA ILE A 141 -15.12 13.94 -55.23
C ILE A 141 -16.40 13.88 -54.38
N ARG A 142 -17.01 15.02 -54.07
CA ARG A 142 -18.23 15.11 -53.25
C ARG A 142 -19.52 14.83 -54.04
N GLY A 143 -19.51 15.04 -55.36
CA GLY A 143 -20.62 14.77 -56.28
C GLY A 143 -20.69 13.34 -56.81
N LYS A 144 -19.88 12.42 -56.27
CA LYS A 144 -19.83 11.00 -56.67
C LYS A 144 -20.43 10.03 -55.64
N GLN A 145 -21.29 10.53 -54.74
CA GLN A 145 -22.19 9.71 -53.92
C GLN A 145 -23.62 9.77 -54.48
#